data_AF-A0A0N5DAI0-F1
#
_entry.id   AF-A0A0N5DAI0-F1
#
_cell.length_a   1.000
_cell.length_b   1.000
_cell.length_c   1.000
_cell.angle_alpha   90.00
_cell.angle_beta   90.00
_cell.angle_gamma   90.00
#
_symmetry.space_group_name_H-M   'P 1'
#
loop_
_entity.id
_entity.type
_entity.pdbx_description
1 polymer ?
#
loop_
_entity_poly.entity_id
_entity_poly.type
_entity_poly.pdbx_seq_one_letter_code
_entity_poly.pdbx_strand_id
1 'polypeptide(L)'
;MASSSRRLQKELVDIQLSDSRTFCCIEFDQDNLLHWTGLLLPDKEPYNKGAFKIAIDFPVEYPFKPPKITFLTKIYHPNVDEKGQVCLPLISPDNWKPTTKTEQVMSALLGLITEPEPDHPLRADIAEEFTKDRKKFNKAAEDYTKKYGMKRPDGYIFSRKRRMQEDNVMTVLVTGGTGLLGRALQQIVTTEEARSNEKWIFVGQQDCDLMDREATRLLFSKHRPSHVVHLAALVGGLYHNLRCNLQFFLKNMVIFVLYFYVENAHVFEYSEFLDSFKPKKYTSVIPCNVFGPYDNYNLQNGHVLPALIHKTYIAKRDKAPLEIFGSGKPLRQFIYSLDLARLFVWVVRSYEEIDPIILSVGENDEISILEAVRCIIDAFKFKGEVLQDKTKADGQYRKTASNAKMRKYLPHFKFTPFEVAIKESVDWFIANYDIARK
;
A
#
# COMPACT_ATOMS: atom_id res chain seq x y z
N MET A 1 38.10 3.05 -17.00
CA MET A 1 36.97 4.01 -17.07
C MET A 1 35.58 3.37 -16.97
N ALA A 2 35.31 2.18 -17.54
CA ALA A 2 33.95 1.60 -17.53
C ALA A 2 33.46 1.02 -16.17
N SER A 3 34.35 0.68 -15.23
CA SER A 3 33.98 0.05 -13.94
C SER A 3 33.57 1.07 -12.87
N SER A 4 34.27 2.21 -12.76
CA SER A 4 33.97 3.27 -11.79
C SER A 4 32.65 3.98 -12.09
N SER A 5 32.39 4.29 -13.37
CA SER A 5 31.13 4.91 -13.82
C SER A 5 29.91 4.03 -13.51
N ARG A 6 29.99 2.71 -13.74
CA ARG A 6 28.90 1.77 -13.42
C ARG A 6 28.60 1.71 -11.92
N ARG A 7 29.63 1.76 -11.08
CA ARG A 7 29.46 1.79 -9.62
C ARG A 7 28.77 3.07 -9.17
N LEU A 8 29.23 4.23 -9.64
CA LEU A 8 28.66 5.53 -9.28
C LEU A 8 27.21 5.65 -9.75
N GLN A 9 26.87 5.15 -10.94
CA GLN A 9 25.48 5.09 -11.39
C GLN A 9 24.60 4.25 -10.46
N LYS A 10 25.09 3.09 -10.02
CA LYS A 10 24.36 2.24 -9.08
C LYS A 10 24.20 2.92 -7.72
N GLU A 11 25.25 3.52 -7.18
CA GLU A 11 25.18 4.24 -5.90
C GLU A 11 24.26 5.47 -5.96
N LEU A 12 24.23 6.16 -7.09
CA LEU A 12 23.32 7.29 -7.31
C LEU A 12 21.85 6.82 -7.31
N VAL A 13 21.56 5.70 -8.00
CA VAL A 13 20.22 5.09 -7.98
C VAL A 13 19.88 4.61 -6.57
N ASP A 14 20.80 3.94 -5.87
CA ASP A 14 20.61 3.49 -4.49
C ASP A 14 20.26 4.68 -3.58
N ILE A 15 20.94 5.83 -3.69
CA ILE A 15 20.67 7.03 -2.87
C ILE A 15 19.36 7.71 -3.27
N GLN A 16 19.02 7.77 -4.55
CA GLN A 16 17.73 8.31 -5.00
C GLN A 16 16.54 7.45 -4.55
N LEU A 17 16.77 6.15 -4.37
CA LEU A 17 15.78 5.20 -3.87
C LEU A 17 15.78 5.10 -2.34
N SER A 18 16.82 5.57 -1.64
CA SER A 18 16.87 5.50 -0.19
C SER A 18 15.95 6.55 0.45
N ASP A 19 15.17 6.13 1.45
CA ASP A 19 14.26 7.03 2.19
C ASP A 19 15.03 7.91 3.21
N SER A 20 16.36 7.87 3.18
CA SER A 20 17.23 8.69 4.01
C SER A 20 17.12 10.15 3.59
N ARG A 21 16.24 10.89 4.27
CA ARG A 21 16.00 12.32 4.04
C ARG A 21 17.15 13.23 4.47
N THR A 22 18.32 12.64 4.71
CA THR A 22 19.50 13.32 5.25
C THR A 22 20.34 13.95 4.14
N PHE A 23 20.34 13.37 2.93
CA PHE A 23 20.98 13.93 1.74
C PHE A 23 20.03 13.88 0.55
N CYS A 24 19.62 15.03 0.02
CA CYS A 24 18.62 15.13 -1.05
C CYS A 24 19.01 16.15 -2.12
N CYS A 25 18.14 16.33 -3.13
CA CYS A 25 18.33 17.30 -4.21
C CYS A 25 19.70 17.15 -4.90
N ILE A 26 20.06 15.91 -5.23
CA ILE A 26 21.36 15.61 -5.81
C ILE A 26 21.39 16.08 -7.27
N GLU A 27 22.26 17.04 -7.54
CA GLU A 27 22.60 17.55 -8.86
C GLU A 27 23.93 16.91 -9.28
N PHE A 28 24.01 16.40 -10.49
CA PHE A 28 25.22 15.85 -11.09
C PHE A 28 25.26 16.19 -12.58
N ASP A 29 26.46 16.22 -13.16
CA ASP A 29 26.65 16.39 -14.59
C ASP A 29 26.47 15.04 -15.31
N GLN A 30 25.61 14.99 -16.33
CA GLN A 30 25.37 13.78 -17.11
C GLN A 30 26.63 13.34 -17.86
N ASP A 31 27.52 14.28 -18.20
CA ASP A 31 28.78 14.03 -18.88
C ASP A 31 29.95 13.76 -17.91
N ASN A 32 29.79 14.12 -16.62
CA ASN A 32 30.79 13.90 -15.58
C ASN A 32 30.18 13.46 -14.24
N LEU A 33 30.00 12.14 -14.10
CA LEU A 33 29.48 11.50 -12.88
C LEU A 33 30.43 11.56 -11.68
N LEU A 34 31.64 12.11 -11.80
CA LEU A 34 32.61 12.21 -10.71
C LEU A 34 32.39 13.41 -9.80
N HIS A 35 31.45 14.30 -10.11
CA HIS A 35 31.13 15.45 -9.27
C HIS A 35 29.64 15.50 -8.97
N TRP A 36 29.29 15.37 -7.68
CA TRP A 36 27.91 15.48 -7.22
C TRP A 36 27.78 16.68 -6.28
N THR A 37 26.65 17.37 -6.34
CA THR A 37 26.26 18.31 -5.30
C THR A 37 24.89 17.95 -4.76
N GLY A 38 24.63 18.22 -3.49
CA GLY A 38 23.32 17.96 -2.91
C GLY A 38 23.14 18.68 -1.58
N LEU A 39 21.95 18.57 -1.00
CA LEU A 39 21.60 19.21 0.27
C LEU A 39 21.66 18.21 1.41
N LEU A 40 22.52 18.49 2.39
CA LEU A 40 22.55 17.83 3.68
C LEU A 40 21.53 18.47 4.63
N LEU A 41 20.73 17.64 5.28
CA LEU A 41 19.59 18.02 6.10
C LEU A 41 19.71 17.43 7.50
N PRO A 42 20.43 18.10 8.42
CA PRO A 42 20.45 17.70 9.81
C PRO A 42 19.06 17.71 10.43
N ASP A 43 18.80 16.79 11.35
CA ASP A 43 17.52 16.60 12.03
C ASP A 43 17.55 17.04 13.50
N LYS A 44 18.73 17.09 14.11
CA LYS A 44 18.93 17.52 15.49
C LYS A 44 19.43 18.97 15.61
N GLU A 45 19.06 19.60 16.72
CA GLU A 45 19.62 20.90 17.11
C GLU A 45 21.14 20.73 17.34
N PRO A 46 21.96 21.74 16.99
CA PRO A 46 21.59 23.11 16.59
C PRO A 46 21.35 23.32 15.08
N TYR A 47 21.61 22.31 14.23
CA TYR A 47 21.67 22.48 12.77
C TYR A 47 20.35 22.20 12.03
N ASN A 48 19.34 21.66 12.71
CA ASN A 48 18.05 21.27 12.13
C ASN A 48 17.18 22.41 11.54
N LYS A 49 17.59 23.66 11.70
CA LYS A 49 16.86 24.84 11.20
C LYS A 49 17.29 25.28 9.79
N GLY A 50 18.34 24.67 9.22
CA GLY A 50 18.85 24.98 7.88
C GLY A 50 19.13 23.73 7.05
N ALA A 51 19.44 23.92 5.77
CA ALA A 51 20.01 22.93 4.87
C ALA A 51 21.42 23.35 4.45
N PHE A 52 22.32 22.40 4.21
CA PHE A 52 23.70 22.68 3.84
C PHE A 52 24.00 22.05 2.48
N LYS A 53 24.27 22.88 1.46
CA LYS A 53 24.76 22.36 0.17
C LYS A 53 26.18 21.85 0.34
N ILE A 54 26.42 20.63 -0.12
CA ILE A 54 27.72 19.98 -0.11
C ILE A 54 28.07 19.49 -1.52
N ALA A 55 29.35 19.39 -1.80
CA ALA A 55 29.94 18.78 -2.99
C ALA A 55 30.66 17.49 -2.61
N ILE A 56 30.53 16.48 -3.46
CA ILE A 56 31.24 15.20 -3.38
C ILE A 56 32.03 15.04 -4.68
N ASP A 57 33.35 15.05 -4.55
CA ASP A 57 34.29 14.87 -5.65
C ASP A 57 34.89 13.48 -5.60
N PHE A 58 34.61 12.66 -6.61
CA PHE A 58 35.14 11.31 -6.74
C PHE A 58 36.44 11.34 -7.56
N PRO A 59 37.56 10.79 -7.05
CA PRO A 59 38.77 10.64 -7.85
C PRO A 59 38.55 9.65 -9.01
N VAL A 60 39.34 9.76 -10.07
CA VAL A 60 39.26 8.85 -11.24
C VAL A 60 39.51 7.38 -10.82
N GLU A 61 40.28 7.18 -9.76
CA GLU A 61 40.58 5.88 -9.15
C GLU A 61 39.52 5.39 -8.16
N TYR A 62 38.41 6.11 -7.98
CA TYR A 62 37.29 5.62 -7.17
C TYR A 62 36.80 4.26 -7.71
N PRO A 63 36.58 3.25 -6.85
CA PRO A 63 36.48 3.29 -5.38
C PRO A 63 37.78 2.98 -4.62
N PHE A 64 38.93 2.87 -5.29
CA PHE A 64 40.20 2.54 -4.64
C PHE A 64 40.82 3.73 -3.88
N LYS A 65 40.45 4.96 -4.24
CA LYS A 65 40.70 6.17 -3.45
C LYS A 65 39.37 6.75 -2.93
N PRO A 66 39.37 7.34 -1.71
CA PRO A 66 38.15 7.92 -1.13
C PRO A 66 37.65 9.14 -1.91
N PRO A 67 36.35 9.45 -1.83
CA PRO A 67 35.81 10.71 -2.32
C PRO A 67 36.20 11.85 -1.38
N LYS A 68 36.16 13.08 -1.89
CA LYS A 68 36.36 14.30 -1.12
C LYS A 68 35.03 15.01 -0.90
N ILE A 69 34.77 15.45 0.33
CA ILE A 69 33.54 16.17 0.69
C ILE A 69 33.87 17.61 1.04
N THR A 70 33.12 18.54 0.47
CA THR A 70 33.25 19.98 0.75
C THR A 70 31.88 20.60 1.02
N PHE A 71 31.75 21.34 2.12
CA PHE A 71 30.62 22.22 2.37
C PHE A 71 30.68 23.45 1.47
N LEU A 72 29.68 23.61 0.61
CA LEU A 72 29.50 24.83 -0.18
C LEU A 72 28.74 25.88 0.63
N THR A 73 27.91 25.45 1.59
CA THR A 73 27.23 26.32 2.56
C THR A 73 28.05 26.44 3.83
N LYS A 74 28.26 27.68 4.32
CA LYS A 74 29.00 27.91 5.55
C LYS A 74 28.29 27.27 6.76
N ILE A 75 29.06 26.58 7.60
CA ILE A 75 28.57 25.93 8.83
C ILE A 75 29.50 26.29 10.00
N TYR A 76 28.92 26.47 11.19
CA TYR A 76 29.68 26.75 12.41
C TYR A 76 29.91 25.42 13.16
N HIS A 77 31.03 24.74 12.87
CA HIS A 77 31.29 23.39 13.36
C HIS A 77 32.79 23.17 13.68
N PRO A 78 33.17 22.46 14.78
CA PRO A 78 34.58 22.21 15.14
C PRO A 78 35.40 21.46 14.08
N ASN A 79 34.79 20.48 13.42
CA ASN A 79 35.45 19.62 12.42
C ASN A 79 35.28 20.08 10.96
N VAL A 80 34.81 21.31 10.72
CA VAL A 80 34.70 21.92 9.38
C VAL A 80 35.46 23.25 9.35
N ASP A 81 36.36 23.43 8.38
CA ASP A 81 37.13 24.67 8.25
C ASP A 81 36.36 25.81 7.54
N GLU A 82 36.97 26.99 7.44
CA GLU A 82 36.36 28.15 6.78
C GLU A 82 36.14 27.98 5.26
N LYS A 83 36.85 27.04 4.64
CA LYS A 83 36.73 26.67 3.22
C LYS A 83 35.72 25.53 3.00
N GLY A 84 35.09 25.04 4.07
CA GLY A 84 34.12 23.95 4.04
C GLY A 84 34.74 22.55 3.97
N GLN A 85 36.06 22.40 4.15
CA GLN A 85 36.69 21.08 4.22
C GLN A 85 36.33 20.38 5.52
N VAL A 86 36.07 19.08 5.44
CA VAL A 86 35.64 18.25 6.57
C VAL A 86 36.74 17.28 6.96
N CYS A 87 37.04 17.19 8.25
CA CYS A 87 37.82 16.09 8.79
C CYS A 87 36.88 14.93 9.12
N LEU A 88 36.65 14.01 8.18
CA LEU A 88 35.81 12.84 8.38
C LEU A 88 36.70 11.57 8.36
N PRO A 89 36.88 10.87 9.51
CA PRO A 89 37.79 9.74 9.60
C PRO A 89 37.55 8.63 8.57
N LEU A 90 36.29 8.39 8.21
CA LEU A 90 35.87 7.34 7.26
C LEU A 90 36.45 7.52 5.84
N ILE A 91 36.68 8.76 5.41
CA ILE A 91 37.21 9.08 4.06
C ILE A 91 38.71 9.42 4.09
N SER A 92 39.37 9.23 5.23
CA SER A 92 40.84 9.34 5.28
C SER A 92 41.50 8.19 4.52
N PRO A 93 42.63 8.41 3.83
CA PRO A 93 43.33 7.37 3.06
C PRO A 93 43.64 6.11 3.86
N ASP A 94 43.92 6.25 5.16
CA ASP A 94 44.29 5.13 6.05
C ASP A 94 43.09 4.27 6.48
N ASN A 95 41.88 4.84 6.51
CA ASN A 95 40.65 4.16 6.95
C ASN A 95 39.71 3.79 5.80
N TRP A 96 39.95 4.30 4.59
CA TRP A 96 39.05 4.09 3.44
C TRP A 96 39.03 2.62 3.01
N LYS A 97 37.83 2.05 2.91
CA LYS A 97 37.61 0.73 2.36
C LYS A 97 36.93 0.88 1.00
N PRO A 98 37.44 0.26 -0.08
CA PRO A 98 36.78 0.31 -1.37
C PRO A 98 35.36 -0.27 -1.37
N THR A 99 34.94 -1.03 -0.35
CA THR A 99 33.56 -1.52 -0.22
C THR A 99 32.59 -0.50 0.39
N THR A 100 33.09 0.63 0.92
CA THR A 100 32.25 1.68 1.53
C THR A 100 31.45 2.41 0.44
N LYS A 101 30.13 2.51 0.65
CA LYS A 101 29.20 3.21 -0.24
C LYS A 101 29.08 4.68 0.15
N THR A 102 28.72 5.53 -0.81
CA THR A 102 28.49 6.96 -0.61
C THR A 102 27.42 7.24 0.45
N GLU A 103 26.36 6.44 0.51
CA GLU A 103 25.33 6.54 1.57
C GLU A 103 25.92 6.40 2.98
N GLN A 104 26.85 5.46 3.19
CA GLN A 104 27.51 5.27 4.48
C GLN A 104 28.40 6.48 4.83
N VAL A 105 29.02 7.09 3.82
CA VAL A 105 29.78 8.33 3.99
C VAL A 105 28.86 9.48 4.42
N MET A 106 27.67 9.58 3.82
CA MET A 106 26.68 10.60 4.19
C MET A 106 26.15 10.41 5.61
N SER A 107 25.86 9.18 6.02
CA SER A 107 25.45 8.88 7.40
C SER A 107 26.54 9.20 8.40
N ALA A 108 27.81 8.87 8.10
CA ALA A 108 28.94 9.21 8.95
C ALA A 108 29.16 10.73 9.05
N LEU A 109 29.00 11.45 7.94
CA LEU A 109 29.07 12.91 7.92
C LEU A 109 27.98 13.54 8.81
N LEU A 110 26.74 13.02 8.73
CA LEU A 110 25.65 13.51 9.58
C LEU A 110 25.90 13.19 11.07
N GLY A 111 26.44 12.01 11.37
CA GLY A 111 26.87 11.63 12.71
C GLY A 111 27.88 12.64 13.26
N LEU A 112 28.93 12.96 12.50
CA LEU A 112 29.94 13.94 12.88
C LEU A 112 29.36 15.34 13.13
N ILE A 113 28.39 15.78 12.33
CA ILE A 113 27.72 17.07 12.52
C ILE A 113 26.89 17.10 13.80
N THR A 114 26.28 15.97 14.13
CA THR A 114 25.42 15.83 15.31
C THR A 114 26.24 15.72 16.57
N GLU A 115 27.37 15.01 16.51
CA GLU A 115 28.28 14.76 17.61
C GLU A 115 29.71 15.14 17.18
N PRO A 116 30.07 16.43 17.31
CA PRO A 116 31.41 16.90 16.98
C PRO A 116 32.51 16.20 17.78
N GLU A 117 33.67 15.98 17.16
CA GLU A 117 34.87 15.39 17.78
C GLU A 117 35.86 16.49 18.18
N PRO A 118 35.90 16.92 19.46
CA PRO A 118 36.72 18.05 19.89
C PRO A 118 38.22 17.76 19.97
N ASP A 119 38.64 16.49 19.96
CA ASP A 119 40.05 16.07 20.06
C ASP A 119 40.80 16.21 18.72
N HIS A 120 40.06 16.30 17.61
CA HIS A 120 40.61 16.49 16.26
C HIS A 120 39.89 17.62 15.49
N PRO A 121 39.91 18.87 16.00
CA PRO A 121 39.16 19.95 15.39
C PRO A 121 39.96 20.62 14.26
N LEU A 122 39.27 21.01 13.19
CA LEU A 122 39.82 21.95 12.22
C LEU A 122 39.74 23.39 12.72
N ARG A 123 38.86 23.66 13.69
CA ARG A 123 38.62 24.95 14.32
C ARG A 123 38.70 24.84 15.83
N ALA A 124 39.91 25.08 16.36
CA ALA A 124 40.21 24.96 17.79
C ALA A 124 39.39 25.94 18.66
N ASP A 125 39.10 27.13 18.13
CA ASP A 125 38.25 28.15 18.79
C ASP A 125 36.83 27.62 19.05
N ILE A 126 36.21 26.98 18.05
CA ILE A 126 34.88 26.40 18.18
C ILE A 126 34.92 25.14 19.06
N ALA A 127 35.96 24.32 18.95
CA ALA A 127 36.10 23.10 19.77
C ALA A 127 36.25 23.42 21.27
N GLU A 128 36.99 24.48 21.59
CA GLU A 128 37.12 24.99 22.96
C GLU A 128 35.76 25.50 23.48
N GLU A 129 35.02 26.26 22.66
CA GLU A 129 33.67 26.72 23.01
C GLU A 129 32.70 25.55 23.23
N PHE A 130 32.73 24.54 22.37
CA PHE A 130 31.91 23.32 22.48
C PHE A 130 32.18 22.53 23.77
N THR A 131 33.43 22.50 24.21
CA THR A 131 33.88 21.79 25.41
C THR A 131 33.60 22.57 26.69
N LYS A 132 33.84 23.90 26.68
CA LYS A 132 33.70 24.76 27.87
C LYS A 132 32.27 25.28 28.10
N ASP A 133 31.54 25.62 27.05
CA ASP A 133 30.19 26.19 27.13
C ASP A 133 29.29 25.70 25.99
N ARG A 134 28.71 24.51 26.22
CA ARG A 134 27.80 23.87 25.25
C ARG A 134 26.57 24.71 24.92
N LYS A 135 26.06 25.52 25.86
CA LYS A 135 24.87 26.34 25.64
C LYS A 135 25.18 27.50 24.70
N LYS A 136 26.31 28.17 24.92
CA LYS A 136 26.79 29.24 24.03
C LYS A 136 27.08 28.70 22.64
N PHE A 137 27.78 27.57 22.54
CA PHE A 137 28.03 26.90 21.26
C PHE A 137 26.73 26.60 20.49
N ASN A 138 25.76 25.93 21.13
CA ASN A 138 24.50 25.55 20.47
C ASN A 138 23.75 26.78 19.96
N LYS A 139 23.71 27.88 20.74
CA LYS A 139 23.08 29.13 20.32
C LYS A 139 23.81 29.77 19.14
N ALA A 140 25.14 29.85 19.19
CA ALA A 140 25.95 30.38 18.10
C ALA A 140 25.79 29.56 16.81
N ALA A 141 25.83 28.23 16.91
CA ALA A 141 25.62 27.31 15.80
C ALA A 141 24.21 27.45 15.20
N GLU A 142 23.19 27.60 16.03
CA GLU A 142 21.81 27.80 15.58
C GLU A 142 21.65 29.14 14.84
N ASP A 143 22.15 30.23 15.42
CA ASP A 143 22.05 31.56 14.82
C ASP A 143 22.85 31.64 13.51
N TYR A 144 24.02 30.99 13.46
CA TYR A 144 24.81 30.84 12.24
C TYR A 144 24.07 30.03 11.18
N THR A 145 23.43 28.93 11.57
CA THR A 145 22.61 28.08 10.69
C THR A 145 21.43 28.85 10.11
N LYS A 146 20.73 29.67 10.90
CA LYS A 146 19.64 30.52 10.38
C LYS A 146 20.13 31.59 9.41
N LYS A 147 21.34 32.11 9.62
CA LYS A 147 21.90 33.21 8.82
C LYS A 147 22.47 32.73 7.48
N TYR A 148 23.19 31.62 7.48
CA TYR A 148 23.94 31.15 6.31
C TYR A 148 23.41 29.84 5.72
N GLY A 149 22.63 29.07 6.48
CA GLY A 149 21.99 27.86 5.99
C GLY A 149 20.98 28.17 4.88
N MET A 150 20.86 27.26 3.93
CA MET A 150 19.86 27.35 2.89
C MET A 150 18.47 27.05 3.45
N LYS A 151 17.43 27.57 2.79
CA LYS A 151 16.05 27.16 3.08
C LYS A 151 15.89 25.68 2.81
N ARG A 152 15.29 24.97 3.76
CA ARG A 152 14.97 23.55 3.61
C ARG A 152 13.86 23.40 2.54
N PRO A 153 13.96 22.44 1.60
CA PRO A 153 12.91 22.20 0.61
C PRO A 153 11.56 21.90 1.26
N ASP A 154 10.46 22.39 0.66
CA ASP A 154 9.10 22.10 1.12
C ASP A 154 8.83 20.58 1.05
N GLY A 155 8.49 19.98 2.20
CA GLY A 155 8.35 18.53 2.38
C GLY A 155 9.42 17.87 3.27
N TYR A 156 10.52 18.57 3.58
CA TYR A 156 11.64 18.08 4.41
C TYR A 156 11.71 18.72 5.81
N ILE A 157 10.57 18.75 6.51
CA ILE A 157 10.46 19.30 7.86
C ILE A 157 10.68 18.19 8.90
N PHE A 158 11.78 18.27 9.66
CA PHE A 158 12.05 17.40 10.81
C PHE A 158 11.36 17.85 12.11
N SER A 159 10.53 18.91 12.05
CA SER A 159 9.84 19.39 13.24
C SER A 159 8.66 18.49 13.60
N ARG A 160 8.73 17.89 14.79
CA ARG A 160 7.66 17.20 15.54
C ARG A 160 6.32 17.98 15.56
N LYS A 161 6.33 19.29 15.26
CA LYS A 161 5.16 20.17 15.23
C LYS A 161 4.32 20.08 13.95
N ARG A 162 4.87 19.66 12.80
CA ARG A 162 4.05 19.41 11.58
C ARG A 162 3.41 18.02 11.55
N ARG A 163 3.81 17.11 12.45
CA ARG A 163 3.11 15.82 12.66
C ARG A 163 1.63 16.05 12.98
N MET A 164 1.30 16.95 13.89
CA MET A 164 -0.08 17.13 14.34
C MET A 164 -1.08 17.67 13.29
N GLN A 165 -0.64 18.17 12.13
CA GLN A 165 -1.55 18.76 11.14
C GLN A 165 -1.76 17.93 9.86
N GLU A 166 -0.80 17.07 9.48
CA GLU A 166 -0.96 16.10 8.36
C GLU A 166 -1.24 14.67 8.85
N ASP A 167 -1.05 14.35 10.14
CA ASP A 167 -1.29 13.01 10.74
C ASP A 167 -2.76 12.55 10.74
N ASN A 168 -3.72 13.33 10.24
CA ASN A 168 -5.13 12.98 10.35
C ASN A 168 -5.75 12.35 9.10
N VAL A 169 -5.02 12.22 7.99
CA VAL A 169 -5.56 11.63 6.75
C VAL A 169 -5.23 10.13 6.67
N MET A 170 -6.23 9.31 6.94
CA MET A 170 -6.16 7.86 6.78
C MET A 170 -6.05 7.51 5.28
N THR A 171 -4.95 6.88 4.85
CA THR A 171 -4.78 6.44 3.46
C THR A 171 -5.03 4.93 3.37
N VAL A 172 -6.09 4.55 2.69
CA VAL A 172 -6.54 3.15 2.55
C VAL A 172 -6.26 2.66 1.14
N LEU A 173 -5.37 1.68 0.99
CA LEU A 173 -5.10 1.00 -0.28
C LEU A 173 -6.00 -0.23 -0.43
N VAL A 174 -6.77 -0.31 -1.50
CA VAL A 174 -7.69 -1.41 -1.81
C VAL A 174 -7.18 -2.18 -3.03
N THR A 175 -6.64 -3.38 -2.81
CA THR A 175 -6.26 -4.28 -3.92
C THR A 175 -7.49 -4.99 -4.47
N GLY A 176 -7.53 -5.30 -5.77
CA GLY A 176 -8.73 -5.88 -6.39
C GLY A 176 -9.89 -4.87 -6.48
N GLY A 177 -9.56 -3.57 -6.45
CA GLY A 177 -10.51 -2.46 -6.42
C GLY A 177 -11.43 -2.37 -7.64
N THR A 178 -11.08 -3.04 -8.74
CA THR A 178 -11.86 -3.07 -9.98
C THR A 178 -12.89 -4.22 -10.03
N GLY A 179 -12.85 -5.14 -9.07
CA GLY A 179 -13.79 -6.27 -8.96
C GLY A 179 -15.12 -5.89 -8.29
N LEU A 180 -16.00 -6.89 -8.12
CA LEU A 180 -17.34 -6.75 -7.51
C LEU A 180 -17.31 -5.95 -6.20
N LEU A 181 -16.59 -6.45 -5.20
CA LEU A 181 -16.52 -5.82 -3.88
C LEU A 181 -15.71 -4.51 -3.91
N GLY A 182 -14.68 -4.43 -4.74
CA GLY A 182 -13.89 -3.21 -4.90
C GLY A 182 -14.72 -2.03 -5.41
N ARG A 183 -15.56 -2.26 -6.43
CA ARG A 183 -16.49 -1.27 -6.97
C ARG A 183 -17.59 -0.89 -5.99
N ALA A 184 -18.15 -1.88 -5.27
CA ALA A 184 -19.12 -1.63 -4.21
C ALA A 184 -18.51 -0.76 -3.10
N LEU A 185 -17.29 -1.08 -2.66
CA LEU A 185 -16.57 -0.31 -1.65
C LEU A 185 -16.29 1.11 -2.13
N GLN A 186 -15.83 1.28 -3.38
CA GLN A 186 -15.64 2.59 -4.01
C GLN A 186 -16.92 3.42 -4.01
N GLN A 187 -18.06 2.82 -4.35
CA GLN A 187 -19.35 3.50 -4.31
C GLN A 187 -19.69 3.94 -2.88
N ILE A 188 -19.62 3.04 -1.89
CA ILE A 188 -20.00 3.34 -0.51
C ILE A 188 -19.13 4.45 0.08
N VAL A 189 -17.80 4.39 -0.07
CA VAL A 189 -16.89 5.40 0.51
C VAL A 189 -16.94 6.76 -0.19
N THR A 190 -17.51 6.83 -1.40
CA THR A 190 -17.68 8.10 -2.14
C THR A 190 -19.06 8.71 -1.97
N THR A 191 -20.08 7.93 -1.59
CA THR A 191 -21.48 8.38 -1.53
C THR A 191 -22.04 8.40 -0.11
N GLU A 192 -22.07 7.25 0.56
CA GLU A 192 -22.75 7.08 1.85
C GLU A 192 -21.81 7.34 3.03
N GLU A 193 -20.55 6.95 2.90
CA GLU A 193 -19.57 6.90 3.99
C GLU A 193 -18.37 7.83 3.76
N ALA A 194 -18.54 8.88 2.95
CA ALA A 194 -17.48 9.80 2.60
C ALA A 194 -16.95 10.58 3.81
N ARG A 195 -15.63 10.60 3.99
CA ARG A 195 -14.95 11.35 5.04
C ARG A 195 -13.80 12.17 4.47
N SER A 196 -13.69 13.43 4.87
CA SER A 196 -12.67 14.37 4.36
C SER A 196 -11.25 14.04 4.84
N ASN A 197 -11.14 13.25 5.91
CA ASN A 197 -9.88 12.80 6.49
C ASN A 197 -9.51 11.38 6.05
N GLU A 198 -10.07 10.89 4.95
CA GLU A 198 -9.75 9.58 4.39
C GLU A 198 -9.43 9.70 2.89
N LYS A 199 -8.40 8.96 2.47
CA LYS A 199 -8.00 8.83 1.07
C LYS A 199 -8.03 7.36 0.68
N TRP A 200 -9.01 6.97 -0.12
CA TRP A 200 -9.18 5.61 -0.61
C TRP A 200 -8.57 5.45 -2.00
N ILE A 201 -7.70 4.46 -2.17
CA ILE A 201 -6.94 4.20 -3.41
C ILE A 201 -7.30 2.80 -3.89
N PHE A 202 -8.01 2.71 -5.02
CA PHE A 202 -8.47 1.45 -5.59
C PHE A 202 -7.57 1.04 -6.74
N VAL A 203 -6.98 -0.16 -6.66
CA VAL A 203 -6.06 -0.67 -7.68
C VAL A 203 -6.52 -2.01 -8.25
N GLY A 204 -6.36 -2.18 -9.55
CA GLY A 204 -6.57 -3.42 -10.28
C GLY A 204 -5.28 -3.97 -10.87
N GLN A 205 -5.41 -5.05 -11.64
CA GLN A 205 -4.28 -5.73 -12.30
C GLN A 205 -3.51 -4.82 -13.28
N GLN A 206 -4.19 -3.85 -13.90
CA GLN A 206 -3.56 -2.88 -14.81
C GLN A 206 -2.67 -1.86 -14.07
N ASP A 207 -2.95 -1.59 -12.80
CA ASP A 207 -2.17 -0.66 -11.98
C ASP A 207 -0.93 -1.34 -11.39
N CYS A 208 -1.08 -2.61 -10.99
CA CYS A 208 -0.01 -3.42 -10.40
C CYS A 208 -0.31 -4.91 -10.57
N ASP A 209 0.64 -5.66 -11.14
CA ASP A 209 0.63 -7.12 -11.03
C ASP A 209 1.15 -7.51 -9.64
N LEU A 210 0.25 -8.01 -8.79
CA LEU A 210 0.59 -8.44 -7.42
C LEU A 210 1.38 -9.76 -7.37
N MET A 211 1.62 -10.39 -8.52
CA MET A 211 2.58 -11.49 -8.65
C MET A 211 4.01 -10.98 -8.92
N ASP A 212 4.19 -9.69 -9.23
CA ASP A 212 5.48 -9.06 -9.41
C ASP A 212 5.90 -8.31 -8.13
N ARG A 213 7.06 -8.70 -7.59
CA ARG A 213 7.59 -8.14 -6.34
C ARG A 213 7.92 -6.65 -6.46
N GLU A 214 8.55 -6.23 -7.55
CA GLU A 214 8.99 -4.83 -7.71
C GLU A 214 7.80 -3.92 -8.00
N ALA A 215 6.85 -4.36 -8.83
CA ALA A 215 5.61 -3.63 -9.04
C ALA A 215 4.85 -3.43 -7.72
N THR A 216 4.74 -4.48 -6.91
CA THR A 216 4.09 -4.41 -5.58
C THR A 216 4.85 -3.46 -4.66
N ARG A 217 6.19 -3.52 -4.62
CA ARG A 217 7.02 -2.61 -3.81
C ARG A 217 6.84 -1.14 -4.23
N LEU A 218 6.83 -0.86 -5.53
CA LEU A 218 6.62 0.48 -6.07
C LEU A 218 5.22 1.01 -5.73
N LEU A 219 4.20 0.17 -5.78
CA LEU A 219 2.83 0.53 -5.40
C LEU A 219 2.76 1.00 -3.94
N PHE A 220 3.32 0.23 -3.01
CA PHE A 220 3.33 0.57 -1.59
C PHE A 220 4.20 1.80 -1.30
N SER A 221 5.36 1.91 -1.96
CA SER A 221 6.26 3.07 -1.83
C SER A 221 5.62 4.36 -2.32
N LYS A 222 4.86 4.30 -3.42
CA LYS A 222 4.16 5.44 -4.02
C LYS A 222 3.03 5.96 -3.14
N HIS A 223 2.25 5.06 -2.55
CA HIS A 223 1.01 5.43 -1.86
C HIS A 223 1.14 5.50 -0.33
N ARG A 224 2.17 4.87 0.25
CA ARG A 224 2.45 4.82 1.69
C ARG A 224 1.17 4.64 2.53
N PRO A 225 0.40 3.57 2.27
CA PRO A 225 -0.90 3.39 2.91
C PRO A 225 -0.75 3.22 4.43
N SER A 226 -1.69 3.77 5.19
CA SER A 226 -1.82 3.48 6.63
C SER A 226 -2.68 2.24 6.88
N HIS A 227 -3.59 1.91 5.95
CA HIS A 227 -4.44 0.73 6.00
C HIS A 227 -4.50 0.05 4.62
N VAL A 228 -4.68 -1.27 4.61
CA VAL A 228 -4.85 -2.04 3.38
C VAL A 228 -6.10 -2.89 3.47
N VAL A 229 -6.91 -2.85 2.42
CA VAL A 229 -8.01 -3.79 2.18
C VAL A 229 -7.60 -4.69 1.02
N HIS A 230 -7.22 -5.92 1.34
CA HIS A 230 -6.71 -6.87 0.35
C HIS A 230 -7.85 -7.72 -0.23
N LEU A 231 -8.39 -7.35 -1.40
CA LEU A 231 -9.45 -8.10 -2.10
C LEU A 231 -8.95 -8.83 -3.35
N ALA A 232 -7.72 -8.57 -3.78
CA ALA A 232 -7.15 -9.19 -4.96
C ALA A 232 -6.94 -10.69 -4.75
N ALA A 233 -7.55 -11.51 -5.60
CA ALA A 233 -7.33 -12.94 -5.67
C ALA A 233 -7.65 -13.44 -7.08
N LEU A 234 -7.06 -14.57 -7.45
CA LEU A 234 -7.61 -15.39 -8.53
C LEU A 234 -8.89 -16.05 -8.02
N VAL A 235 -10.01 -15.67 -8.61
CA VAL A 235 -11.36 -16.11 -8.22
C VAL A 235 -12.09 -16.78 -9.40
N GLY A 236 -13.01 -17.69 -9.10
CA GLY A 236 -13.86 -18.33 -10.09
C GLY A 236 -14.90 -19.22 -9.44
N GLY A 237 -15.98 -19.50 -10.18
CA GLY A 237 -17.07 -20.38 -9.76
C GLY A 237 -16.60 -21.82 -9.50
N LEU A 238 -17.49 -22.62 -8.90
CA LEU A 238 -17.21 -23.98 -8.43
C LEU A 238 -16.49 -24.84 -9.49
N TYR A 239 -17.02 -24.89 -10.71
CA TYR A 239 -16.46 -25.73 -11.77
C TYR A 239 -15.07 -25.26 -12.24
N HIS A 240 -14.81 -23.94 -12.24
CA HIS A 240 -13.51 -23.40 -12.62
C HIS A 240 -12.44 -23.71 -11.56
N ASN A 241 -12.80 -23.56 -10.28
CA ASN A 241 -11.91 -23.90 -9.16
C ASN A 241 -11.54 -25.39 -9.15
N LEU A 242 -12.52 -26.28 -9.38
CA LEU A 242 -12.27 -27.74 -9.44
C LEU A 242 -11.35 -28.15 -10.60
N ARG A 243 -11.47 -27.51 -11.76
CA ARG A 243 -10.63 -27.81 -12.93
C ARG A 243 -9.19 -27.29 -12.81
N CYS A 244 -9.00 -26.17 -12.14
CA CYS A 244 -7.71 -25.45 -12.10
C CYS A 244 -7.10 -25.37 -10.70
N ASN A 245 -7.36 -26.35 -9.83
CA ASN A 245 -7.07 -26.26 -8.39
C ASN A 245 -5.59 -25.91 -8.06
N LEU A 246 -4.62 -26.53 -8.75
CA LEU A 246 -3.19 -26.24 -8.58
C LEU A 246 -2.85 -24.79 -8.92
N GLN A 247 -3.40 -24.26 -10.03
CA GLN A 247 -3.18 -22.87 -10.43
C GLN A 247 -3.80 -21.90 -9.41
N PHE A 248 -4.99 -22.22 -8.90
CA PHE A 248 -5.63 -21.45 -7.83
C PHE A 248 -4.76 -21.39 -6.57
N PHE A 249 -4.25 -22.53 -6.14
CA PHE A 249 -3.37 -22.62 -4.97
C PHE A 249 -2.11 -21.78 -5.17
N LEU A 250 -1.35 -22.02 -6.25
CA LEU A 250 -0.07 -21.35 -6.49
C LEU A 250 -0.22 -19.84 -6.65
N LYS A 251 -1.16 -19.38 -7.49
CA LYS A 251 -1.32 -17.95 -7.76
C LYS A 251 -1.79 -17.18 -6.53
N ASN A 252 -2.79 -17.71 -5.80
CA ASN A 252 -3.26 -17.04 -4.59
C ASN A 252 -2.19 -17.06 -3.48
N MET A 253 -1.38 -18.11 -3.39
CA MET A 253 -0.27 -18.13 -2.45
C MET A 253 0.79 -17.09 -2.78
N VAL A 254 1.16 -16.93 -4.05
CA VAL A 254 2.11 -15.90 -4.47
C VAL A 254 1.57 -14.50 -4.20
N ILE A 255 0.31 -14.21 -4.58
CA ILE A 255 -0.33 -12.91 -4.33
C ILE A 255 -0.32 -12.59 -2.83
N PHE A 256 -0.68 -13.57 -1.99
CA PHE A 256 -0.73 -13.39 -0.55
C PHE A 256 0.67 -13.20 0.06
N VAL A 257 1.64 -14.07 -0.28
CA VAL A 257 2.99 -14.02 0.27
C VAL A 257 3.74 -12.77 -0.17
N LEU A 258 3.64 -12.36 -1.44
CA LEU A 258 4.32 -11.15 -1.91
C LEU A 258 3.72 -9.89 -1.30
N TYR A 259 2.40 -9.83 -1.17
CA TYR A 259 1.74 -8.75 -0.44
C TYR A 259 2.25 -8.63 1.00
N PHE A 260 2.20 -9.73 1.77
CA PHE A 260 2.70 -9.74 3.15
C PHE A 260 4.19 -9.46 3.22
N TYR A 261 5.00 -10.02 2.33
CA TYR A 261 6.44 -9.81 2.32
C TYR A 261 6.77 -8.35 2.02
N VAL A 262 6.17 -7.72 1.01
CA VAL A 262 6.46 -6.32 0.69
C VAL A 262 5.97 -5.38 1.79
N GLU A 263 4.76 -5.59 2.31
CA GLU A 263 4.24 -4.77 3.41
C GLU A 263 5.13 -4.86 4.66
N ASN A 264 5.71 -6.02 4.95
CA ASN A 264 6.60 -6.23 6.10
C ASN A 264 8.08 -5.97 5.80
N ALA A 265 8.53 -6.05 4.54
CA ALA A 265 9.90 -5.70 4.14
C ALA A 265 10.13 -4.18 4.22
N HIS A 266 9.08 -3.37 4.04
CA HIS A 266 9.07 -1.96 4.44
C HIS A 266 9.42 -1.74 5.92
N VAL A 267 9.38 -2.76 6.79
CA VAL A 267 9.78 -2.67 8.21
C VAL A 267 11.23 -3.11 8.43
N PHE A 268 11.77 -4.00 7.59
CA PHE A 268 13.12 -4.56 7.79
C PHE A 268 14.25 -3.72 7.22
N GLU A 269 13.99 -2.80 6.28
CA GLU A 269 14.95 -1.74 5.91
C GLU A 269 14.99 -0.58 6.93
N TYR A 270 14.21 -0.66 8.02
CA TYR A 270 14.04 0.35 9.07
C TYR A 270 14.46 -0.14 10.47
N SER A 271 15.56 -0.88 10.58
CA SER A 271 16.02 -1.44 11.86
C SER A 271 16.76 -0.46 12.79
N GLU A 272 16.46 0.84 12.76
CA GLU A 272 16.97 1.83 13.74
C GLU A 272 15.90 2.48 14.62
N PHE A 273 14.61 2.11 14.49
CA PHE A 273 13.53 2.63 15.34
C PHE A 273 12.93 1.55 16.27
N LEU A 274 13.68 1.17 17.31
CA LEU A 274 13.21 0.23 18.33
C LEU A 274 12.15 0.82 19.29
N ASP A 275 11.99 2.15 19.36
CA ASP A 275 11.06 2.80 20.32
C ASP A 275 9.63 3.01 19.79
N SER A 276 9.29 2.51 18.59
CA SER A 276 7.97 2.72 17.96
C SER A 276 7.41 1.46 17.29
N PHE A 277 7.76 0.26 17.75
CA PHE A 277 7.11 -0.97 17.28
C PHE A 277 5.65 -1.02 17.79
N LYS A 278 4.71 -0.39 17.04
CA LYS A 278 3.30 -0.73 17.16
C LYS A 278 3.10 -2.08 16.47
N PRO A 279 2.60 -3.12 17.15
CA PRO A 279 2.32 -4.39 16.51
C PRO A 279 1.31 -4.17 15.38
N LYS A 280 1.62 -4.65 14.18
CA LYS A 280 0.70 -4.60 13.04
C LYS A 280 -0.50 -5.51 13.34
N LYS A 281 -1.70 -5.00 13.06
CA LYS A 281 -2.95 -5.75 13.22
C LYS A 281 -3.38 -6.27 11.85
N TYR A 282 -3.34 -7.59 11.70
CA TYR A 282 -3.92 -8.27 10.56
C TYR A 282 -5.15 -9.04 11.04
N THR A 283 -6.24 -8.89 10.29
CA THR A 283 -7.47 -9.63 10.49
C THR A 283 -8.03 -10.02 9.13
N SER A 284 -9.09 -10.81 9.10
CA SER A 284 -9.74 -11.19 7.86
C SER A 284 -11.26 -11.21 7.97
N VAL A 285 -11.89 -11.00 6.84
CA VAL A 285 -13.34 -11.01 6.68
C VAL A 285 -13.72 -12.24 5.88
N ILE A 286 -14.71 -12.97 6.36
CA ILE A 286 -15.21 -14.18 5.71
C ILE A 286 -16.65 -13.89 5.22
N PRO A 287 -16.83 -13.43 3.98
CA PRO A 287 -18.16 -13.27 3.42
C PRO A 287 -18.73 -14.63 2.98
N CYS A 288 -20.05 -14.73 2.90
CA CYS A 288 -20.73 -15.84 2.23
C CYS A 288 -20.77 -15.61 0.71
N ASN A 289 -21.87 -15.98 0.03
CA ASN A 289 -21.97 -15.82 -1.42
C ASN A 289 -22.29 -14.35 -1.75
N VAL A 290 -21.30 -13.63 -2.27
CA VAL A 290 -21.46 -12.22 -2.66
C VAL A 290 -22.04 -12.12 -4.07
N PHE A 291 -22.94 -11.16 -4.29
CA PHE A 291 -23.46 -10.82 -5.61
C PHE A 291 -23.74 -9.32 -5.72
N GLY A 292 -23.83 -8.81 -6.95
CA GLY A 292 -24.18 -7.41 -7.20
C GLY A 292 -23.70 -6.87 -8.54
N PRO A 293 -23.82 -5.55 -8.76
CA PRO A 293 -23.20 -4.85 -9.90
C PRO A 293 -21.72 -5.20 -10.09
N TYR A 294 -21.25 -5.21 -11.33
CA TYR A 294 -19.85 -5.54 -11.68
C TYR A 294 -19.39 -6.96 -11.33
N ASP A 295 -20.28 -7.91 -11.05
CA ASP A 295 -19.90 -9.33 -10.87
C ASP A 295 -19.33 -9.96 -12.17
N ASN A 296 -18.90 -11.21 -12.09
CA ASN A 296 -18.53 -12.03 -13.23
C ASN A 296 -19.74 -12.86 -13.69
N TYR A 297 -20.41 -12.38 -14.74
CA TYR A 297 -21.60 -12.98 -15.36
C TYR A 297 -21.26 -14.05 -16.39
N ASN A 298 -20.01 -14.53 -16.42
CA ASN A 298 -19.61 -15.59 -17.33
C ASN A 298 -20.32 -16.91 -17.04
N LEU A 299 -20.89 -17.52 -18.09
CA LEU A 299 -21.72 -18.72 -17.97
C LEU A 299 -20.94 -19.97 -17.52
N GLN A 300 -19.62 -20.01 -17.76
CA GLN A 300 -18.78 -21.14 -17.42
C GLN A 300 -18.02 -20.95 -16.11
N ASN A 301 -17.53 -19.72 -15.88
CA ASN A 301 -16.60 -19.40 -14.80
C ASN A 301 -17.22 -18.51 -13.69
N GLY A 302 -18.43 -17.99 -13.89
CA GLY A 302 -19.14 -17.15 -12.93
C GLY A 302 -19.71 -17.92 -11.75
N HIS A 303 -20.10 -17.18 -10.71
CA HIS A 303 -20.83 -17.73 -9.58
C HIS A 303 -22.31 -17.97 -9.93
N VAL A 304 -23.03 -18.66 -9.04
CA VAL A 304 -24.39 -19.14 -9.32
C VAL A 304 -25.38 -18.03 -9.71
N LEU A 305 -25.46 -16.94 -8.92
CA LEU A 305 -26.39 -15.84 -9.21
C LEU A 305 -26.05 -15.05 -10.48
N PRO A 306 -24.80 -14.56 -10.70
CA PRO A 306 -24.50 -13.82 -11.91
C PRO A 306 -24.63 -14.69 -13.18
N ALA A 307 -24.27 -15.98 -13.11
CA ALA A 307 -24.52 -16.90 -14.23
C ALA A 307 -26.02 -17.10 -14.51
N LEU A 308 -26.86 -17.23 -13.46
CA LEU A 308 -28.32 -17.35 -13.62
C LEU A 308 -28.96 -16.06 -14.15
N ILE A 309 -28.48 -14.89 -13.73
CA ILE A 309 -28.91 -13.59 -14.28
C ILE A 309 -28.62 -13.54 -15.78
N HIS A 310 -27.40 -13.93 -16.20
CA HIS A 310 -27.04 -13.94 -17.61
C HIS A 310 -27.82 -14.99 -18.42
N LYS A 311 -27.99 -16.21 -17.88
CA LYS A 311 -28.85 -17.24 -18.51
C LYS A 311 -30.28 -16.76 -18.72
N THR A 312 -30.86 -16.11 -17.71
CA THR A 312 -32.23 -15.57 -17.78
C THR A 312 -32.34 -14.45 -18.81
N TYR A 313 -31.33 -13.58 -18.89
CA TYR A 313 -31.24 -12.55 -19.93
C TYR A 313 -31.26 -13.16 -21.34
N ILE A 314 -30.42 -14.18 -21.59
CA ILE A 314 -30.35 -14.88 -22.88
C ILE A 314 -31.68 -15.57 -23.18
N ALA A 315 -32.23 -16.34 -22.24
CA ALA A 315 -33.50 -17.03 -22.39
C ALA A 315 -34.65 -16.06 -22.72
N LYS A 316 -34.68 -14.90 -22.06
CA LYS A 316 -35.68 -13.85 -22.35
C LYS A 316 -35.51 -13.24 -23.74
N ARG A 317 -34.28 -12.91 -24.14
CA ARG A 317 -33.96 -12.33 -25.44
C ARG A 317 -34.30 -13.29 -26.58
N ASP A 318 -33.92 -14.55 -26.42
CA ASP A 318 -34.00 -15.58 -27.47
C ASP A 318 -35.32 -16.35 -27.44
N LYS A 319 -36.21 -16.04 -26.47
CA LYS A 319 -37.48 -16.74 -26.23
C LYS A 319 -37.29 -18.25 -26.03
N ALA A 320 -36.20 -18.64 -25.39
CA ALA A 320 -35.84 -20.01 -25.10
C ALA A 320 -36.19 -20.38 -23.65
N PRO A 321 -36.30 -21.68 -23.31
CA PRO A 321 -36.40 -22.12 -21.92
C PRO A 321 -35.17 -21.70 -21.10
N LEU A 322 -35.39 -21.36 -19.82
CA LEU A 322 -34.31 -21.14 -18.86
C LEU A 322 -33.86 -22.48 -18.28
N GLU A 323 -32.63 -22.90 -18.58
CA GLU A 323 -32.04 -24.11 -18.03
C GLU A 323 -31.25 -23.85 -16.74
N ILE A 324 -31.71 -24.46 -15.64
CA ILE A 324 -31.03 -24.46 -14.35
C ILE A 324 -30.40 -25.81 -14.06
N PHE A 325 -29.21 -25.82 -13.47
CA PHE A 325 -28.46 -27.04 -13.17
C PHE A 325 -28.76 -27.53 -11.75
N GLY A 326 -28.96 -28.84 -11.60
CA GLY A 326 -29.23 -29.48 -10.32
C GLY A 326 -30.71 -29.46 -9.93
N SER A 327 -31.00 -29.95 -8.72
CA SER A 327 -32.35 -29.96 -8.15
C SER A 327 -32.81 -28.58 -7.69
N GLY A 328 -31.87 -27.67 -7.45
CA GLY A 328 -32.09 -26.34 -6.92
C GLY A 328 -32.50 -26.28 -5.44
N LYS A 329 -32.46 -27.43 -4.74
CA LYS A 329 -32.69 -27.54 -3.29
C LYS A 329 -31.55 -27.03 -2.37
N PRO A 330 -30.27 -26.99 -2.78
CA PRO A 330 -29.21 -26.50 -1.88
C PRO A 330 -29.50 -25.09 -1.36
N LEU A 331 -29.23 -24.86 -0.07
CA LEU A 331 -29.44 -23.58 0.60
C LEU A 331 -28.13 -22.79 0.69
N ARG A 332 -28.22 -21.48 0.52
CA ARG A 332 -27.10 -20.56 0.55
C ARG A 332 -27.48 -19.27 1.26
N GLN A 333 -26.52 -18.73 1.99
CA GLN A 333 -26.54 -17.34 2.43
C GLN A 333 -25.94 -16.48 1.33
N PHE A 334 -26.71 -15.51 0.85
CA PHE A 334 -26.28 -14.51 -0.10
C PHE A 334 -26.17 -13.15 0.58
N ILE A 335 -25.14 -12.39 0.24
CA ILE A 335 -24.94 -11.04 0.74
C ILE A 335 -24.75 -10.08 -0.44
N TYR A 336 -25.49 -8.98 -0.42
CA TYR A 336 -25.39 -7.97 -1.46
C TYR A 336 -24.06 -7.23 -1.35
N SER A 337 -23.39 -6.99 -2.47
CA SER A 337 -22.06 -6.36 -2.50
C SER A 337 -22.02 -4.98 -1.83
N LEU A 338 -23.09 -4.18 -1.92
CA LEU A 338 -23.20 -2.88 -1.25
C LEU A 338 -23.33 -3.03 0.27
N ASP A 339 -24.08 -4.01 0.77
CA ASP A 339 -24.15 -4.29 2.21
C ASP A 339 -22.81 -4.78 2.75
N LEU A 340 -22.14 -5.67 2.00
CA LEU A 340 -20.81 -6.13 2.36
C LEU A 340 -19.81 -4.98 2.38
N ALA A 341 -19.88 -4.05 1.41
CA ALA A 341 -19.03 -2.88 1.37
C ALA A 341 -19.23 -1.97 2.61
N ARG A 342 -20.48 -1.71 3.04
CA ARG A 342 -20.77 -0.96 4.29
C ARG A 342 -20.13 -1.63 5.50
N LEU A 343 -20.25 -2.96 5.60
CA LEU A 343 -19.64 -3.73 6.68
C LEU A 343 -18.10 -3.71 6.60
N PHE A 344 -17.50 -3.75 5.41
CA PHE A 344 -16.05 -3.62 5.22
C PHE A 344 -15.54 -2.25 5.68
N VAL A 345 -16.25 -1.17 5.37
CA VAL A 345 -15.92 0.18 5.85
C VAL A 345 -15.93 0.21 7.38
N TRP A 346 -16.94 -0.41 8.02
CA TRP A 346 -16.96 -0.55 9.47
C TRP A 346 -15.79 -1.37 10.01
N VAL A 347 -15.45 -2.51 9.38
CA VAL A 347 -14.30 -3.34 9.79
C VAL A 347 -13.01 -2.52 9.78
N VAL A 348 -12.75 -1.80 8.68
CA VAL A 348 -11.55 -0.98 8.50
C VAL A 348 -11.44 0.15 9.54
N ARG A 349 -12.58 0.69 9.99
CA ARG A 349 -12.62 1.84 10.90
C ARG A 349 -12.70 1.49 12.38
N SER A 350 -13.23 0.30 12.71
CA SER A 350 -13.69 0.02 14.08
C SER A 350 -13.39 -1.39 14.58
N TYR A 351 -13.01 -2.35 13.72
CA TYR A 351 -12.82 -3.73 14.15
C TYR A 351 -11.35 -4.00 14.51
N GLU A 352 -11.10 -4.24 15.80
CA GLU A 352 -9.76 -4.24 16.39
C GLU A 352 -9.21 -5.64 16.73
N GLU A 353 -10.00 -6.69 16.55
CA GLU A 353 -9.59 -8.07 16.82
C GLU A 353 -8.79 -8.68 15.67
N ILE A 354 -7.80 -9.52 16.00
CA ILE A 354 -7.05 -10.33 15.04
C ILE A 354 -7.86 -11.50 14.48
N ASP A 355 -8.85 -11.96 15.24
CA ASP A 355 -9.68 -13.10 14.87
C ASP A 355 -10.56 -12.74 13.68
N PRO A 356 -10.70 -13.62 12.68
CA PRO A 356 -11.58 -13.36 11.55
C PRO A 356 -13.03 -13.08 11.97
N ILE A 357 -13.74 -12.33 11.13
CA ILE A 357 -15.17 -12.05 11.31
C ILE A 357 -15.97 -12.48 10.09
N ILE A 358 -17.05 -13.25 10.33
CA ILE A 358 -17.98 -13.66 9.29
C ILE A 358 -18.96 -12.51 9.04
N LEU A 359 -19.02 -12.04 7.79
CA LEU A 359 -19.99 -11.03 7.36
C LEU A 359 -21.04 -11.68 6.46
N SER A 360 -22.17 -12.00 7.05
CA SER A 360 -23.27 -12.73 6.40
C SER A 360 -24.62 -12.32 6.96
N VAL A 361 -25.68 -12.60 6.20
CA VAL A 361 -27.06 -12.63 6.69
C VAL A 361 -27.23 -13.69 7.79
N GLY A 362 -28.39 -13.70 8.47
CA GLY A 362 -28.65 -14.69 9.51
C GLY A 362 -28.76 -16.11 8.94
N GLU A 363 -28.71 -17.12 9.82
CA GLU A 363 -28.92 -18.52 9.44
C GLU A 363 -30.37 -18.77 8.98
N ASN A 364 -31.32 -17.99 9.51
CA ASN A 364 -32.73 -18.02 9.13
C ASN A 364 -33.01 -17.32 7.78
N ASP A 365 -32.03 -16.60 7.23
CA ASP A 365 -32.14 -15.88 5.95
C ASP A 365 -31.53 -16.71 4.80
N GLU A 366 -31.24 -17.99 5.03
CA GLU A 366 -30.84 -18.93 3.98
C GLU A 366 -31.96 -19.10 2.96
N ILE A 367 -31.60 -19.05 1.68
CA ILE A 367 -32.53 -19.30 0.58
C ILE A 367 -32.02 -20.45 -0.30
N SER A 368 -32.95 -21.18 -0.89
CA SER A 368 -32.65 -22.20 -1.89
C SER A 368 -32.25 -21.57 -3.23
N ILE A 369 -31.53 -22.34 -4.05
CA ILE A 369 -31.26 -21.93 -5.44
C ILE A 369 -32.57 -21.73 -6.22
N LEU A 370 -33.63 -22.50 -5.95
CA LEU A 370 -34.93 -22.30 -6.58
C LEU A 370 -35.59 -20.97 -6.19
N GLU A 371 -35.55 -20.59 -4.92
CA GLU A 371 -36.05 -19.28 -4.48
C GLU A 371 -35.25 -18.15 -5.10
N ALA A 372 -33.93 -18.29 -5.18
CA ALA A 372 -33.08 -17.32 -5.88
C ALA A 372 -33.44 -17.21 -7.37
N VAL A 373 -33.68 -18.33 -8.05
CA VAL A 373 -34.13 -18.35 -9.46
C VAL A 373 -35.48 -17.66 -9.61
N ARG A 374 -36.44 -17.88 -8.69
CA ARG A 374 -37.74 -17.19 -8.71
C ARG A 374 -37.58 -15.68 -8.61
N CYS A 375 -36.75 -15.20 -7.69
CA CYS A 375 -36.47 -13.77 -7.55
C CYS A 375 -35.87 -13.17 -8.84
N ILE A 376 -34.98 -13.91 -9.53
CA ILE A 376 -34.39 -13.49 -10.81
C ILE A 376 -35.46 -13.47 -11.91
N ILE A 377 -36.31 -14.50 -12.01
CA ILE A 377 -37.41 -14.58 -12.97
C ILE A 377 -38.36 -13.40 -12.80
N ASP A 378 -38.72 -13.08 -11.56
CA ASP A 378 -39.61 -11.97 -11.23
C ASP A 378 -38.98 -10.63 -11.58
N ALA A 379 -37.69 -10.43 -11.25
CA ALA A 379 -36.94 -9.22 -11.61
C ALA A 379 -36.87 -9.03 -13.14
N PHE A 380 -36.65 -10.10 -13.91
CA PHE A 380 -36.69 -10.05 -15.37
C PHE A 380 -38.11 -9.99 -15.95
N LYS A 381 -39.17 -10.22 -15.15
CA LYS A 381 -40.52 -10.49 -15.65
C LYS A 381 -40.52 -11.59 -16.72
N PHE A 382 -39.71 -12.62 -16.54
CA PHE A 382 -39.56 -13.73 -17.49
C PHE A 382 -40.82 -14.63 -17.45
N LYS A 383 -41.33 -14.99 -18.63
CA LYS A 383 -42.57 -15.78 -18.80
C LYS A 383 -42.34 -17.10 -19.53
N GLY A 384 -41.09 -17.42 -19.88
CA GLY A 384 -40.75 -18.66 -20.56
C GLY A 384 -40.70 -19.86 -19.62
N GLU A 385 -40.52 -21.04 -20.20
CA GLU A 385 -40.38 -22.29 -19.46
C GLU A 385 -39.07 -22.33 -18.66
N VAL A 386 -39.07 -23.01 -17.51
CA VAL A 386 -37.89 -23.23 -16.66
C VAL A 386 -37.63 -24.72 -16.57
N LEU A 387 -36.49 -25.16 -17.10
CA LEU A 387 -36.09 -26.58 -17.15
C LEU A 387 -34.99 -26.86 -16.12
N GLN A 388 -35.11 -27.97 -15.40
CA GLN A 388 -34.11 -28.44 -14.43
C GLN A 388 -33.29 -29.58 -15.02
N ASP A 389 -32.00 -29.35 -15.24
CA ASP A 389 -31.05 -30.41 -15.57
C ASP A 389 -30.56 -31.10 -14.29
N LYS A 390 -31.28 -32.14 -13.87
CA LYS A 390 -30.95 -32.97 -12.71
C LYS A 390 -29.78 -33.94 -12.96
N THR A 391 -29.24 -34.00 -14.17
CA THR A 391 -28.03 -34.79 -14.47
C THR A 391 -26.77 -34.11 -13.92
N LYS A 392 -26.83 -32.79 -13.70
CA LYS A 392 -25.76 -32.04 -13.04
C LYS A 392 -25.84 -32.21 -11.52
N ALA A 393 -24.70 -32.51 -10.92
CA ALA A 393 -24.59 -32.70 -9.47
C ALA A 393 -25.00 -31.44 -8.71
N ASP A 394 -25.82 -31.61 -7.69
CA ASP A 394 -25.99 -30.59 -6.66
C ASP A 394 -24.66 -30.38 -5.94
N GLY A 395 -24.27 -29.13 -5.73
CA GLY A 395 -23.19 -28.81 -4.80
C GLY A 395 -23.56 -29.19 -3.37
N GLN A 396 -22.65 -28.95 -2.42
CA GLN A 396 -22.91 -29.19 -0.99
C GLN A 396 -24.29 -28.64 -0.56
N TYR A 397 -25.07 -29.42 0.20
CA TYR A 397 -26.46 -29.05 0.50
C TYR A 397 -26.58 -27.72 1.27
N ARG A 398 -25.78 -27.55 2.34
CA ARG A 398 -25.70 -26.31 3.14
C ARG A 398 -24.26 -25.89 3.39
N LYS A 399 -24.06 -24.58 3.55
CA LYS A 399 -22.79 -23.95 3.98
C LYS A 399 -23.10 -22.84 5.00
N THR A 400 -23.95 -23.17 5.96
CA THR A 400 -24.48 -22.23 6.94
C THR A 400 -23.33 -21.68 7.79
N ALA A 401 -23.21 -20.35 7.81
CA ALA A 401 -22.23 -19.62 8.59
C ALA A 401 -22.94 -18.75 9.62
N SER A 402 -22.45 -18.78 10.86
CA SER A 402 -23.03 -18.00 11.95
C SER A 402 -22.51 -16.56 11.94
N ASN A 403 -23.42 -15.59 11.85
CA ASN A 403 -23.08 -14.16 11.94
C ASN A 403 -23.17 -13.62 13.39
N ALA A 404 -23.26 -14.50 14.40
CA ALA A 404 -23.41 -14.12 15.80
C ALA A 404 -22.35 -13.11 16.27
N LYS A 405 -21.09 -13.26 15.82
CA LYS A 405 -20.01 -12.31 16.11
C LYS A 405 -20.29 -10.92 15.54
N MET A 406 -20.66 -10.83 14.26
CA MET A 406 -21.06 -9.57 13.63
C MET A 406 -22.26 -8.95 14.34
N ARG A 407 -23.26 -9.75 14.74
CA ARG A 407 -24.45 -9.26 15.46
C ARG A 407 -24.17 -8.74 16.86
N LYS A 408 -23.12 -9.20 17.55
CA LYS A 408 -22.67 -8.60 18.81
C LYS A 408 -22.17 -7.16 18.61
N TYR A 409 -21.46 -6.91 17.52
CA TYR A 409 -20.92 -5.58 17.19
C TYR A 409 -21.96 -4.66 16.55
N LEU A 410 -22.79 -5.21 15.67
CA LEU A 410 -23.74 -4.49 14.83
C LEU A 410 -25.15 -5.12 14.95
N PRO A 411 -25.80 -5.03 16.13
CA PRO A 411 -27.09 -5.67 16.37
C PRO A 411 -28.21 -5.11 15.46
N HIS A 412 -28.10 -3.84 15.06
CA HIS A 412 -29.13 -3.12 14.31
C HIS A 412 -28.82 -2.97 12.81
N PHE A 413 -27.73 -3.56 12.30
CA PHE A 413 -27.44 -3.51 10.87
C PHE A 413 -28.56 -4.20 10.08
N LYS A 414 -29.15 -3.48 9.13
CA LYS A 414 -30.21 -4.00 8.27
C LYS A 414 -29.63 -4.34 6.91
N PHE A 415 -29.76 -5.60 6.51
CA PHE A 415 -29.43 -6.03 5.17
C PHE A 415 -30.50 -5.57 4.18
N THR A 416 -30.08 -5.32 2.94
CA THR A 416 -30.98 -5.09 1.82
C THR A 416 -31.81 -6.36 1.59
N PRO A 417 -33.16 -6.26 1.50
CA PRO A 417 -33.99 -7.42 1.20
C PRO A 417 -33.52 -8.11 -0.09
N PHE A 418 -33.49 -9.45 -0.09
CA PHE A 418 -32.85 -10.22 -1.15
C PHE A 418 -33.46 -9.93 -2.53
N GLU A 419 -34.78 -9.78 -2.60
CA GLU A 419 -35.53 -9.48 -3.83
C GLU A 419 -35.15 -8.10 -4.39
N VAL A 420 -34.93 -7.11 -3.52
CA VAL A 420 -34.50 -5.76 -3.91
C VAL A 420 -33.08 -5.81 -4.46
N ALA A 421 -32.16 -6.48 -3.75
CA ALA A 421 -30.78 -6.64 -4.18
C ALA A 421 -30.66 -7.39 -5.52
N ILE A 422 -31.47 -8.44 -5.72
CA ILE A 422 -31.55 -9.16 -7.01
C ILE A 422 -32.06 -8.23 -8.11
N LYS A 423 -33.14 -7.49 -7.84
CA LYS A 423 -33.71 -6.56 -8.83
C LYS A 423 -32.68 -5.53 -9.26
N GLU A 424 -31.99 -4.88 -8.32
CA GLU A 424 -30.95 -3.89 -8.62
C GLU A 424 -29.80 -4.51 -9.43
N SER A 425 -29.38 -5.74 -9.07
CA SER A 425 -28.33 -6.47 -9.79
C SER A 425 -28.74 -6.82 -11.23
N VAL A 426 -30.00 -7.19 -11.44
CA VAL A 426 -30.59 -7.47 -12.75
C VAL A 426 -30.69 -6.19 -13.57
N ASP A 427 -31.22 -5.11 -12.99
CA ASP A 427 -31.36 -3.82 -13.67
C ASP A 427 -29.98 -3.28 -14.09
N TRP A 428 -28.97 -3.38 -13.21
CA TRP A 428 -27.60 -3.02 -13.54
C TRP A 428 -27.06 -3.85 -14.70
N PHE A 429 -27.25 -5.18 -14.67
CA PHE A 429 -26.76 -6.07 -15.72
C PHE A 429 -27.41 -5.76 -17.08
N ILE A 430 -28.71 -5.49 -17.11
CA ILE A 430 -29.43 -5.10 -18.33
C ILE A 430 -28.88 -3.78 -18.87
N ALA A 431 -28.76 -2.77 -18.00
CA ALA A 431 -28.29 -1.44 -18.40
C ALA A 431 -26.82 -1.42 -18.84
N ASN A 432 -26.01 -2.37 -18.39
CA ASN A 432 -24.57 -2.42 -18.61
C ASN A 432 -24.11 -3.69 -19.33
N TYR A 433 -25.01 -4.36 -20.08
CA TYR A 433 -24.74 -5.66 -20.68
C TYR A 433 -23.47 -5.69 -21.54
N ASP A 434 -23.19 -4.60 -22.26
CA ASP A 434 -22.06 -4.51 -23.18
C ASP A 434 -20.70 -4.40 -22.47
N ILE A 435 -20.68 -3.82 -21.27
CA ILE A 435 -19.46 -3.63 -20.48
C ILE A 435 -19.33 -4.63 -19.31
N ALA A 436 -20.39 -5.38 -19.02
CA ALA A 436 -20.39 -6.41 -17.99
C ALA A 436 -19.42 -7.54 -18.35
N ARG A 437 -18.73 -8.07 -17.34
CA ARG A 437 -17.82 -9.21 -17.47
C ARG A 437 -18.67 -10.46 -17.74
N LYS A 438 -18.62 -11.01 -18.95
CA LYS A 438 -19.51 -12.09 -19.40
C LYS A 438 -18.79 -13.18 -20.17
#